data_AF-A0A519ZBR2-F1
#
_entry.id   AF-A0A519ZBR2-F1
#
_cell.length_a   1.000
_cell.length_b   1.000
_cell.length_c   1.000
_cell.angle_alpha   90.00
_cell.angle_beta   90.00
_cell.angle_gamma   90.00
#
_symmetry.space_group_name_H-M   'P 1'
#
loop_
_entity.id
_entity.type
_entity.pdbx_description
1 polymer ?
#
loop_
_entity_poly.entity_id
_entity_poly.type
_entity_poly.pdbx_seq_one_letter_code
_entity_poly.pdbx_strand_id
1 'polypeptide(L)'
;MGGDKMFLSLNLLNRQGGTASNVENRKTGFSVNYSYNDEDEIVYTIPKGFKVEFLPKDVLIESEFGKYTAKVIANGNTITYTRTKMMTNKRYPPEKYNDYVVFSKKIYQADKSKGILIKGE
;
A
#
# COMPACT_ATOMS: atom_id res chain seq x y z
N MET A 1 -21.36 -24.46 -7.70
CA MET A 1 -19.94 -24.10 -7.91
C MET A 1 -19.71 -22.70 -7.34
N GLY A 2 -19.51 -22.56 -6.04
CA GLY A 2 -19.34 -21.23 -5.47
C GLY A 2 -19.17 -21.27 -3.96
N GLY A 3 -18.33 -20.37 -3.45
CA GLY A 3 -18.63 -19.75 -2.17
C GLY A 3 -17.65 -19.87 -1.03
N ASP A 4 -16.36 -20.16 -1.25
CA ASP A 4 -15.39 -20.22 -0.14
C ASP A 4 -14.12 -19.40 -0.34
N LYS A 5 -14.22 -18.23 -1.00
CA LYS A 5 -13.13 -17.24 -1.11
C LYS A 5 -13.35 -16.09 -0.13
N MET A 6 -12.43 -15.90 0.80
CA MET A 6 -12.41 -14.79 1.75
C MET A 6 -11.36 -13.77 1.31
N PHE A 7 -11.76 -12.51 1.13
CA PHE A 7 -10.85 -11.43 0.78
C PHE A 7 -10.33 -10.76 2.05
N LEU A 8 -9.05 -10.94 2.34
CA LEU A 8 -8.38 -10.28 3.46
C LEU A 8 -7.77 -8.96 2.98
N SER A 9 -8.26 -7.83 3.47
CA SER A 9 -7.61 -6.54 3.23
C SER A 9 -6.38 -6.45 4.12
N LEU A 10 -5.17 -6.38 3.54
CA LEU A 10 -3.94 -6.42 4.34
C LEU A 10 -3.72 -5.12 5.12
N ASN A 11 -4.01 -3.98 4.51
CA ASN A 11 -4.02 -2.70 5.21
C ASN A 11 -5.44 -2.34 5.68
N LEU A 12 -5.74 -2.61 6.96
CA LEU A 12 -6.99 -2.21 7.60
C LEU A 12 -6.91 -0.84 8.28
N LEU A 13 -5.73 -0.46 8.75
CA LEU A 13 -5.55 0.67 9.66
C LEU A 13 -5.28 1.98 8.91
N ASN A 14 -4.45 1.94 7.86
CA ASN A 14 -3.89 3.15 7.25
C ASN A 14 -4.40 3.37 5.83
N ARG A 15 -5.70 3.09 5.59
CA ARG A 15 -6.33 3.29 4.28
C ARG A 15 -6.35 4.77 3.94
N GLN A 16 -5.48 5.20 3.03
CA GLN A 16 -5.54 6.57 2.53
C GLN A 16 -6.91 6.83 1.86
N GLY A 17 -7.60 7.89 2.29
CA GLY A 17 -8.91 8.27 1.78
C GLY A 17 -8.91 8.79 0.34
N GLY A 18 -7.75 9.17 -0.21
CA GLY A 18 -7.65 9.68 -1.58
C GLY A 18 -6.21 9.74 -2.10
N THR A 19 -6.08 9.70 -3.42
CA THR A 19 -4.84 10.03 -4.13
C THR A 19 -4.74 11.55 -4.31
N ALA A 20 -3.53 12.05 -4.59
CA ALA A 20 -3.39 13.42 -5.07
C ALA A 20 -4.27 13.64 -6.32
N SER A 21 -5.04 14.72 -6.33
CA SER A 21 -5.86 15.11 -7.49
C SER A 21 -4.96 15.42 -8.67
N ASN A 22 -5.33 14.97 -9.88
CA ASN A 22 -4.59 15.35 -11.07
C ASN A 22 -4.88 16.84 -11.35
N VAL A 23 -3.83 17.64 -11.52
CA VAL A 23 -3.91 19.06 -11.89
C VAL A 23 -3.06 19.21 -13.13
N GLU A 24 -3.73 19.26 -14.27
CA GLU A 24 -3.09 19.55 -15.54
C GLU A 24 -2.63 21.02 -15.57
N ASN A 25 -1.43 21.29 -16.08
CA ASN A 25 -0.86 22.64 -16.19
C ASN A 25 -0.72 23.44 -14.87
N ARG A 26 -0.25 22.78 -13.80
CA ARG A 26 0.13 23.51 -12.58
C ARG A 26 1.27 24.49 -12.89
N LYS A 27 1.04 25.80 -12.71
CA LYS A 27 2.08 26.84 -12.90
C LYS A 27 2.92 27.13 -11.64
N THR A 28 2.49 26.64 -10.49
CA THR A 28 3.14 26.89 -9.19
C THR A 28 3.82 25.63 -8.67
N GLY A 29 5.02 25.77 -8.09
CA GLY A 29 5.69 24.66 -7.41
C GLY A 29 4.85 24.09 -6.27
N PHE A 30 5.14 22.85 -5.89
CA PHE A 30 4.47 22.18 -4.77
C PHE A 30 5.48 21.78 -3.70
N SER A 31 5.04 21.71 -2.46
CA SER A 31 5.84 21.20 -1.35
C SER A 31 5.09 20.08 -0.66
N VAL A 32 5.83 19.05 -0.27
CA VAL A 32 5.32 18.05 0.67
C VAL A 32 5.46 18.65 2.06
N ASN A 33 4.35 18.99 2.70
CA ASN A 33 4.35 19.80 3.93
C ASN A 33 5.06 19.11 5.12
N TYR A 34 5.07 17.77 5.16
CA TYR A 34 5.62 17.01 6.28
C TYR A 34 6.45 15.83 5.79
N SER A 35 7.64 15.69 6.37
CA SER A 35 8.39 14.45 6.32
C SER A 35 7.89 13.53 7.41
N TYR A 36 7.57 12.30 7.06
CA TYR A 36 7.14 11.30 8.01
C TYR A 36 7.67 9.95 7.58
N ASN A 37 7.81 9.07 8.56
CA ASN A 37 8.12 7.68 8.35
C ASN A 37 7.11 6.87 9.17
N ASP A 38 6.14 6.30 8.49
CA ASP A 38 5.16 5.40 9.08
C ASP A 38 5.61 3.97 8.82
N GLU A 39 5.74 3.20 9.90
CA GLU A 39 5.93 1.76 9.84
C GLU A 39 4.76 1.09 10.55
N ASP A 40 4.05 0.25 9.80
CA ASP A 40 2.88 -0.49 10.27
C ASP A 40 3.20 -1.99 10.15
N GLU A 41 2.99 -2.73 11.24
CA GLU A 41 3.01 -4.19 11.23
C GLU A 41 1.63 -4.72 11.66
N ILE A 42 1.06 -5.60 10.84
CA ILE A 42 -0.23 -6.23 11.11
C ILE A 42 -0.07 -7.74 11.00
N VAL A 43 -0.40 -8.43 12.09
CA VAL A 43 -0.34 -9.89 12.18
C VAL A 43 -1.76 -10.45 12.18
N TYR A 44 -2.08 -11.26 11.17
CA TYR A 44 -3.35 -11.95 11.02
C TYR A 44 -3.18 -13.43 11.37
N THR A 45 -4.02 -13.94 12.26
CA THR A 45 -4.10 -15.37 12.54
C THR A 45 -5.24 -15.98 11.73
N ILE A 46 -4.91 -16.93 10.87
CA ILE A 46 -5.86 -17.65 10.03
C ILE A 46 -6.52 -18.76 10.86
N PRO A 47 -7.86 -18.77 10.97
CA PRO A 47 -8.57 -19.82 11.68
C PRO A 47 -8.41 -21.18 11.01
N LYS A 48 -8.53 -22.26 11.79
CA LYS A 48 -8.43 -23.64 11.28
C LYS A 48 -9.47 -23.88 10.18
N GLY A 49 -9.05 -24.45 9.07
CA GLY A 49 -9.90 -24.70 7.90
C GLY A 49 -9.76 -23.66 6.78
N PHE A 50 -8.93 -22.61 6.94
CA PHE A 50 -8.62 -21.68 5.85
C PHE A 50 -7.16 -21.81 5.40
N LYS A 51 -6.92 -21.69 4.10
CA LYS A 51 -5.61 -21.69 3.44
C LYS A 51 -5.42 -20.40 2.65
N VAL A 52 -4.19 -19.94 2.58
CA VAL A 52 -3.82 -18.81 1.73
C VAL A 52 -3.77 -19.26 0.28
N GLU A 53 -4.67 -18.75 -0.56
CA GLU A 53 -4.64 -19.00 -2.01
C GLU A 53 -3.74 -17.99 -2.71
N PHE A 54 -3.83 -16.72 -2.30
CA PHE A 54 -3.08 -15.64 -2.90
C PHE A 54 -2.71 -14.59 -1.88
N LEU A 55 -1.45 -14.14 -1.93
CA LEU A 55 -1.01 -12.92 -1.28
C LEU A 55 -0.37 -12.00 -2.32
N PRO A 56 -0.54 -10.69 -2.18
CA PRO A 56 0.16 -9.73 -3.00
C PRO A 56 1.67 -9.85 -2.73
N LYS A 57 2.44 -9.63 -3.79
CA LYS A 57 3.90 -9.64 -3.71
C LYS A 57 4.42 -8.45 -2.92
N ASP A 58 5.67 -8.53 -2.52
CA ASP A 58 6.40 -7.36 -2.04
C ASP A 58 6.38 -6.24 -3.08
N VAL A 59 6.17 -5.02 -2.61
CA VAL A 59 6.12 -3.82 -3.42
C VAL A 59 7.17 -2.86 -2.89
N LEU A 60 8.08 -2.43 -3.75
CA LEU A 60 9.05 -1.38 -3.50
C LEU A 60 8.79 -0.25 -4.50
N ILE A 61 8.46 0.93 -4.00
CA ILE A 61 8.25 2.13 -4.81
C ILE A 61 9.17 3.20 -4.23
N GLU A 62 10.22 3.52 -4.99
CA GLU A 62 11.17 4.57 -4.64
C GLU A 62 11.00 5.75 -5.60
N SER A 63 11.01 6.96 -5.06
CA SER A 63 10.91 8.18 -5.83
C SER A 63 11.61 9.34 -5.11
N GLU A 64 11.82 10.44 -5.81
CA GLU A 64 12.42 11.65 -5.23
C GLU A 64 11.56 12.28 -4.12
N PHE A 65 10.27 11.92 -4.07
CA PHE A 65 9.29 12.37 -3.07
C PHE A 65 9.29 11.52 -1.79
N GLY A 66 9.81 10.29 -1.86
CA GLY A 66 9.73 9.34 -0.76
C GLY A 66 9.88 7.88 -1.19
N LYS A 67 9.69 6.99 -0.23
CA LYS A 67 9.83 5.55 -0.40
C LYS A 67 8.65 4.83 0.23
N TYR A 68 8.12 3.85 -0.47
CA TYR A 68 7.07 2.98 0.02
C TYR A 68 7.49 1.53 -0.16
N THR A 69 7.40 0.76 0.93
CA THR A 69 7.63 -0.68 0.94
C THR A 69 6.45 -1.38 1.57
N ALA A 70 5.97 -2.43 0.92
CA ALA A 70 4.98 -3.33 1.50
C ALA A 70 5.50 -4.75 1.34
N LYS A 71 5.50 -5.51 2.44
CA LYS A 71 5.94 -6.90 2.49
C LYS A 71 4.87 -7.74 3.15
N VAL A 72 4.61 -8.91 2.57
CA VAL A 72 3.67 -9.89 3.12
C VAL A 72 4.42 -11.19 3.30
N ILE A 73 4.32 -11.77 4.49
CA ILE A 73 4.93 -13.05 4.81
C ILE A 73 3.86 -13.96 5.40
N ALA A 74 3.60 -15.09 4.76
CA ALA A 74 2.76 -16.14 5.33
C ALA A 74 3.64 -17.23 5.94
N ASN A 75 3.43 -17.49 7.23
CA ASN A 75 4.07 -18.56 7.97
C ASN A 75 2.99 -19.48 8.54
N GLY A 76 2.69 -20.56 7.82
CA GLY A 76 1.67 -21.54 8.23
C GLY A 76 0.28 -20.91 8.38
N ASN A 77 -0.14 -20.68 9.63
CA ASN A 77 -1.43 -20.10 10.00
C ASN A 77 -1.37 -18.59 10.26
N THR A 78 -0.23 -17.93 10.09
CA THR A 78 -0.09 -16.50 10.38
C THR A 78 0.34 -15.74 9.14
N ILE A 79 -0.28 -14.60 8.87
CA ILE A 79 0.13 -13.65 7.83
C ILE A 79 0.64 -12.39 8.53
N THR A 80 1.89 -12.04 8.30
CA THR A 80 2.47 -10.77 8.72
C THR A 80 2.51 -9.83 7.52
N TYR A 81 1.86 -8.69 7.65
CA TYR A 81 1.92 -7.59 6.71
C TYR A 81 2.73 -6.45 7.32
N THR A 82 3.82 -6.07 6.68
CA THR A 82 4.67 -4.95 7.09
C THR A 82 4.64 -3.90 5.99
N ARG A 83 4.31 -2.67 6.35
CA ARG A 83 4.26 -1.51 5.46
C ARG A 83 5.15 -0.42 6.03
N THR A 84 6.03 0.13 5.19
CA THR A 84 6.84 1.30 5.54
C THR A 84 6.60 2.37 4.50
N LYS A 85 6.13 3.54 4.92
CA LYS A 85 5.90 4.70 4.07
C LYS A 85 6.73 5.86 4.59
N MET A 86 7.71 6.25 3.80
CA MET A 86 8.58 7.39 4.05
C MET A 86 8.28 8.50 3.05
N MET A 87 8.10 9.71 3.55
CA MET A 87 7.86 10.91 2.76
C MET A 87 8.92 11.95 3.07
N THR A 88 9.45 12.62 2.06
CA THR A 88 10.47 13.65 2.23
C THR A 88 9.84 15.04 2.10
N ASN A 89 10.07 15.92 3.08
CA ASN A 89 9.70 17.32 2.98
C ASN A 89 10.69 18.02 2.05
N LYS A 90 10.22 18.32 0.84
CA LYS A 90 10.97 19.11 -0.14
C LYS A 90 10.01 19.89 -1.02
N ARG A 91 10.51 20.98 -1.59
CA ARG A 91 9.82 21.75 -2.62
C ARG A 91 10.23 21.25 -4.00
N TYR A 92 9.25 20.97 -4.83
CA TYR A 92 9.42 20.40 -6.16
C TYR A 92 8.89 21.37 -7.22
N PRO A 93 9.50 21.38 -8.42
CA PRO A 93 9.01 22.17 -9.55
C PRO A 93 7.67 21.62 -10.05
N PRO A 94 6.85 22.44 -10.73
CA PRO A 94 5.54 22.02 -11.24
C PRO A 94 5.60 20.81 -12.20
N GLU A 95 6.70 20.68 -12.94
CA GLU A 95 6.92 19.58 -13.90
C GLU A 95 6.90 18.20 -13.22
N LYS A 96 7.36 18.13 -11.97
CA LYS A 96 7.43 16.91 -11.16
C LYS A 96 6.08 16.52 -10.55
N TYR A 97 5.05 17.35 -10.72
CA TYR A 97 3.73 17.08 -10.15
C TYR A 97 3.10 15.82 -10.73
N ASN A 98 3.30 15.56 -12.03
CA ASN A 98 2.78 14.35 -12.66
C ASN A 98 3.44 13.08 -12.09
N ASP A 99 4.76 13.09 -11.88
CA ASP A 99 5.47 12.00 -11.18
C ASP A 99 4.95 11.79 -9.75
N TYR A 100 4.67 12.88 -9.03
CA TYR A 100 4.08 12.82 -7.70
C TYR A 100 2.69 12.18 -7.70
N VAL A 101 1.84 12.52 -8.68
CA VAL A 101 0.52 11.92 -8.84
C VAL A 101 0.64 10.42 -9.16
N VAL A 102 1.55 10.04 -10.05
CA VAL A 102 1.82 8.63 -10.38
C VAL A 102 2.33 7.89 -9.14
N PHE A 103 3.25 8.47 -8.38
CA PHE A 103 3.77 7.90 -7.14
C PHE A 103 2.65 7.70 -6.10
N SER A 104 1.83 8.73 -5.85
CA SER A 104 0.68 8.66 -4.95
C SER A 104 -0.32 7.58 -5.39
N LYS A 105 -0.59 7.47 -6.69
CA LYS A 105 -1.48 6.45 -7.26
C LYS A 105 -0.92 5.04 -7.11
N LYS A 106 0.39 4.83 -7.33
CA LYS A 106 1.05 3.54 -7.11
C LYS A 106 0.98 3.11 -5.65
N ILE A 107 1.27 4.03 -4.72
CA ILE A 107 1.12 3.78 -3.28
C ILE A 107 -0.32 3.38 -3.00
N TYR A 108 -1.31 4.15 -3.44
CA TYR A 108 -2.72 3.87 -3.20
C TYR A 108 -3.18 2.51 -3.75
N GLN A 109 -2.70 2.12 -4.93
CA GLN A 109 -2.98 0.79 -5.50
C GLN A 109 -2.35 -0.33 -4.67
N ALA A 110 -1.09 -0.15 -4.24
CA ALA A 110 -0.40 -1.11 -3.38
C ALA A 110 -1.07 -1.22 -1.99
N ASP A 111 -1.55 -0.11 -1.46
CA ASP A 111 -2.25 -0.01 -0.16
C ASP A 111 -3.63 -0.71 -0.22
N LYS A 112 -4.28 -0.70 -1.39
CA LYS A 112 -5.51 -1.44 -1.69
C LYS A 112 -5.30 -2.94 -1.93
N SER A 113 -4.10 -3.47 -1.73
CA SER A 113 -3.84 -4.89 -1.96
C SER A 113 -4.65 -5.77 -1.01
N LYS A 114 -5.22 -6.84 -1.57
CA LYS A 114 -6.01 -7.83 -0.84
C LYS A 114 -5.37 -9.20 -0.99
N GLY A 115 -5.27 -9.93 0.11
CA GLY A 115 -5.05 -11.36 0.11
C GLY A 115 -6.34 -12.13 -0.16
N ILE A 116 -6.22 -13.33 -0.70
CA ILE A 116 -7.33 -14.26 -0.89
C ILE A 116 -7.04 -15.50 -0.06
N LEU A 117 -7.98 -15.82 0.82
CA LEU A 117 -8.02 -17.05 1.58
C LEU A 117 -9.11 -17.94 0.99
N ILE A 118 -8.87 -19.24 0.95
CA ILE A 118 -9.89 -20.24 0.62
C ILE A 118 -10.17 -21.11 1.84
N LYS A 119 -11.43 -21.48 2.03
CA LYS A 119 -11.74 -22.55 2.98
C LYS A 119 -11.28 -23.87 2.37
N GLY A 120 -10.44 -24.60 3.09
CA GLY A 120 -10.15 -25.99 2.80
C GLY A 120 -11.32 -26.84 3.24
N GLU A 121 -11.82 -27.69 2.34
CA GLU A 121 -12.68 -28.83 2.69
C GLU A 121 -12.07 -29.70 3.78
#